data_AF-A0A9E4FR76-F1
#
_entry.id   AF-A0A9E4FR76-F1
#
_cell.length_a   1.000
_cell.length_b   1.000
_cell.length_c   1.000
_cell.angle_alpha   90.00
_cell.angle_beta   90.00
_cell.angle_gamma   90.00
#
_symmetry.space_group_name_H-M   'P 1'
#
loop_
_entity.id
_entity.type
_entity.pdbx_description
1 polymer ?
#
loop_
_entity_poly.entity_id
_entity_poly.type
_entity_poly.pdbx_seq_one_letter_code
_entity_poly.pdbx_strand_id
1 'polypeptide(L)' 'MKELRFNAGGGVWRVAFAFDPERRAILLVAGNKQGVPQKKFYTKLIKTAEKRYDDHLANLNRR' A
#
# COMPACT_ATOMS: atom_id res chain seq x y z
N MET A 1 -2.35 3.28 8.35
CA MET A 1 -2.04 3.26 6.89
C MET A 1 -2.98 4.22 6.17
N LYS A 2 -2.55 4.81 5.06
CA LYS A 2 -3.34 5.72 4.21
C LYS A 2 -3.30 5.26 2.75
N GLU A 3 -4.15 5.86 1.91
CA GLU A 3 -4.31 5.50 0.50
C GLU A 3 -4.24 6.74 -0.39
N LEU A 4 -3.39 6.71 -1.42
CA LEU A 4 -3.44 7.65 -2.52
C LEU A 4 -4.38 7.12 -3.60
N ARG A 5 -5.18 8.02 -4.18
CA ARG A 5 -6.17 7.71 -5.22
C ARG A 5 -5.94 8.63 -6.41
N PHE A 6 -5.69 8.06 -7.58
CA PHE A 6 -5.53 8.84 -8.81
C PHE A 6 -5.86 8.01 -10.04
N ASN A 7 -6.11 8.70 -11.16
CA ASN A 7 -6.26 8.07 -12.47
C ASN A 7 -5.00 8.36 -13.29
N ALA A 8 -4.45 7.34 -13.96
CA ALA A 8 -3.27 7.48 -14.80
C ALA A 8 -3.19 6.34 -15.82
N GLY A 9 -2.80 6.65 -17.06
CA GLY A 9 -2.61 5.65 -18.12
C GLY A 9 -3.86 4.79 -18.38
N GLY A 10 -5.05 5.37 -18.29
CA GLY A 10 -6.33 4.65 -18.44
C GLY A 10 -6.78 3.82 -17.23
N GLY A 11 -5.97 3.74 -16.16
CA GLY A 11 -6.27 2.98 -14.94
C GLY A 11 -6.76 3.83 -13.76
N VAL A 12 -7.41 3.17 -12.80
CA VAL A 12 -7.88 3.76 -11.52
C VAL A 12 -6.99 3.23 -10.40
N TRP A 13 -5.93 3.96 -10.08
CA TRP A 13 -4.86 3.50 -9.20
C TRP A 13 -5.15 3.78 -7.73
N ARG A 14 -4.75 2.82 -6.89
CA ARG A 14 -4.73 2.91 -5.42
C ARG A 14 -3.36 2.54 -4.92
N VAL A 15 -2.76 3.42 -4.10
CA VAL A 15 -1.45 3.18 -3.49
C VAL A 15 -1.59 3.23 -1.99
N ALA A 16 -1.32 2.10 -1.33
CA ALA A 16 -1.24 2.05 0.12
C ALA A 16 0.13 2.57 0.58
N PHE A 17 0.12 3.46 1.56
CA PHE A 17 1.34 4.04 2.12
C PHE A 17 1.21 4.25 3.63
N ALA A 18 2.34 4.40 4.31
CA ALA A 18 2.41 4.71 5.73
C ALA A 18 3.58 5.66 6.01
N PHE A 19 3.57 6.25 7.20
CA PHE A 19 4.76 6.85 7.78
C PHE A 19 5.32 5.85 8.79
N ASP A 20 6.62 5.59 8.74
CA ASP A 20 7.30 4.77 9.74
C ASP A 20 7.57 5.57 11.04
N PRO A 21 8.08 4.93 12.11
CA PRO A 21 8.39 5.61 13.37
C PRO A 21 9.43 6.74 13.24
N GLU A 22 10.28 6.71 12.21
CA GLU A 22 11.25 7.76 11.89
C GLU A 22 10.63 8.90 11.07
N ARG A 23 9.31 8.89 10.90
CA ARG A 23 8.52 9.87 10.13
C ARG A 23 8.86 9.90 8.64
N ARG A 24 9.32 8.77 8.08
CA ARG A 24 9.57 8.63 6.65
C ARG A 24 8.35 8.04 5.96
N ALA A 25 7.92 8.66 4.87
CA ALA A 25 6.85 8.13 4.03
C ALA A 25 7.35 6.92 3.25
N ILE A 26 6.61 5.82 3.31
CA ILE A 26 6.91 4.58 2.59
C ILE A 26 5.71 4.14 1.75
N LEU A 27 5.97 3.85 0.47
CA LEU A 27 4.98 3.28 -0.43
C LEU A 27 5.00 1.76 -0.30
N LEU A 28 3.86 1.17 0.05
CA LEU A 28 3.79 -0.25 0.38
C LEU A 28 3.35 -1.07 -0.83
N VAL A 29 2.30 -0.67 -1.53
CA VAL A 29 1.80 -1.38 -2.71
C VAL A 29 0.90 -0.48 -3.55
N ALA A 30 1.00 -0.60 -4.87
CA ALA A 30 0.10 0.02 -5.84
C ALA A 30 -0.74 -1.05 -6.55
N GLY A 31 -1.99 -0.73 -6.88
CA GLY A 31 -2.85 -1.59 -7.68
C GLY A 31 -3.83 -0.80 -8.54
N ASN A 32 -4.04 -1.24 -9.78
CA ASN A 32 -5.13 -0.76 -10.63
C ASN A 32 -6.44 -1.44 -10.20
N LYS A 33 -7.40 -0.64 -9.72
CA LYS A 33 -8.72 -1.10 -9.27
C LYS A 33 -9.68 -1.36 -10.43
N GLN A 34 -9.43 -0.77 -11.60
CA GLN A 34 -10.34 -0.85 -12.75
C GLN A 34 -10.68 -2.30 -13.09
N GLY A 35 -11.98 -2.61 -13.25
CA GLY A 35 -12.46 -3.95 -13.57
C GLY A 35 -12.34 -4.99 -12.45
N VAL A 36 -11.78 -4.66 -11.28
CA VAL A 36 -11.65 -5.60 -10.16
C VAL A 36 -12.77 -5.40 -9.13
N PRO A 37 -13.47 -6.47 -8.71
CA PRO A 37 -14.44 -6.39 -7.62
C PRO A 37 -13.83 -5.78 -6.36
N GLN A 38 -14.52 -4.80 -5.78
CA GLN A 38 -14.00 -3.97 -4.68
C GLN A 38 -13.46 -4.80 -3.51
N LYS A 39 -14.23 -5.79 -3.06
CA LYS A 39 -13.84 -6.67 -1.94
C LYS A 39 -12.52 -7.39 -2.24
N LYS A 40 -12.42 -8.04 -3.40
CA LYS A 40 -11.22 -8.78 -3.82
C LYS A 40 -10.00 -7.85 -3.96
N PHE A 41 -10.20 -6.66 -4.54
CA PHE A 41 -9.15 -5.67 -4.69
C PHE A 41 -8.56 -5.26 -3.33
N TYR A 42 -9.42 -4.78 -2.42
CA TYR A 42 -8.97 -4.25 -1.14
C TYR A 42 -8.42 -5.33 -0.21
N THR A 43 -9.00 -6.54 -0.21
CA THR A 43 -8.43 -7.66 0.55
C THR A 43 -6.98 -7.95 0.10
N LYS A 44 -6.70 -7.96 -1.20
CA LYS A 44 -5.34 -8.19 -1.71
C LYS A 44 -4.40 -7.01 -1.42
N LEU A 45 -4.87 -5.78 -1.63
CA LEU A 45 -4.07 -4.56 -1.42
C LEU A 45 -3.65 -4.45 0.05
N ILE A 46 -4.61 -4.56 0.98
CA ILE A 46 -4.37 -4.44 2.42
C ILE A 46 -3.43 -5.55 2.91
N LYS A 47 -3.74 -6.82 2.60
CA LYS A 47 -2.89 -7.96 3.00
C LYS A 47 -1.44 -7.81 2.54
N THR A 48 -1.24 -7.28 1.33
CA THR A 48 0.11 -7.04 0.79
C THR A 48 0.79 -5.87 1.51
N ALA A 49 0.04 -4.80 1.78
CA ALA A 49 0.56 -3.61 2.43
C ALA A 49 0.97 -3.88 3.88
N GLU A 50 0.14 -4.61 4.64
CA GLU A 50 0.40 -5.00 6.03
C GLU A 50 1.67 -5.82 6.13
N LYS A 51 1.78 -6.90 5.34
CA LYS A 51 2.99 -7.73 5.33
C LYS A 51 4.26 -6.91 5.07
N ARG A 52 4.22 -6.03 4.06
CA ARG A 52 5.38 -5.19 3.70
C ARG A 52 5.71 -4.16 4.79
N TYR A 53 4.70 -3.67 5.50
CA TYR A 53 4.90 -2.75 6.61
C TYR A 53 5.55 -3.46 7.81
N ASP A 54 5.08 -4.66 8.15
CA ASP A 54 5.67 -5.46 9.22
C ASP A 54 7.13 -5.83 8.92
N ASP A 55 7.41 -6.24 7.68
CA ASP A 55 8.78 -6.49 7.21
C ASP A 55 9.68 -5.24 7.32
N HIS A 56 9.14 -4.05 6.99
CA HIS A 56 9.86 -2.77 7.13
C HIS A 56 10.20 -2.45 8.58
N LEU A 57 9.22 -2.58 9.49
CA LEU A 57 9.43 -2.35 10.92
C LEU A 57 10.44 -3.33 11.52
N ALA A 58 10.38 -4.60 11.14
CA ALA A 58 11.34 -5.60 11.58
C ALA A 58 12.78 -5.27 11.14
N ASN A 59 12.95 -4.67 9.97
CA ASN A 59 14.26 -4.24 9.48
C ASN A 59 14.75 -2.95 10.15
N LEU A 60 13.85 -2.01 10.47
CA LEU A 60 14.21 -0.82 11.25
C LEU A 60 14.72 -1.19 12.65
N ASN A 61 14.08 -2.13 13.32
CA ASN A 61 14.45 -2.54 14.69
C ASN A 61 15.77 -3.33 14.78
N ARG A 62 16.36 -3.73 13.65
CA ARG A 62 17.66 -4.41 13.59
C ARG A 62 18.84 -3.47 13.36
N ARG A 63 18.58 -2.18 13.14
CA ARG A 63 19.58 -1.13 13.00
C ARG A 63 19.91 -0.53 14.36
#